data_AF-H6NC38-F1
#
_entry.id   AF-H6NC38-F1
#
_cell.length_a   1.000
_cell.length_b   1.000
_cell.length_c   1.000
_cell.angle_alpha   90.00
_cell.angle_beta   90.00
_cell.angle_gamma   90.00
#
_symmetry.space_group_name_H-M   'P 1'
#
loop_
_entity.id
_entity.type
_entity.pdbx_description
1 polymer ?
#
loop_
_entity_poly.entity_id
_entity_poly.type
_entity_poly.pdbx_seq_one_letter_code
_entity_poly.pdbx_strand_id
1 'polypeptide(L)' 'MALKRNKRLLALFGIGDPAAKAVAVYGDRCYRRTEQGALVIGYIDKQNHTTLEFWLDGATVSRIRPDSDELK' A
#
# COMPACT_ATOMS: atom_id res chain seq x y z
N MET A 1 3.82 11.60 -6.32
CA MET A 1 4.03 11.74 -4.86
C MET A 1 5.50 11.47 -4.61
N ALA A 2 6.03 11.80 -3.44
CA ALA A 2 7.42 11.51 -3.10
C ALA A 2 7.48 10.61 -1.84
N LEU A 3 8.31 9.57 -1.86
CA LEU A 3 8.38 8.51 -0.85
C LEU A 3 8.59 9.02 0.59
N LYS A 4 9.25 10.18 0.76
CA LYS A 4 9.40 10.84 2.08
C LYS A 4 8.05 11.14 2.75
N ARG A 5 6.99 11.41 1.98
CA ARG A 5 5.63 11.58 2.50
C ARG A 5 4.96 10.24 2.81
N ASN A 6 5.26 9.19 2.03
CA ASN A 6 4.70 7.85 2.23
C ASN A 6 5.17 7.19 3.53
N LYS A 7 6.42 7.35 3.97
CA LYS A 7 6.90 6.79 5.26
C LYS A 7 6.12 7.34 6.47
N ARG A 8 5.76 8.62 6.48
CA ARG A 8 4.94 9.21 7.55
C ARG A 8 3.49 8.74 7.51
N LEU A 9 2.94 8.58 6.31
CA LEU A 9 1.57 8.06 6.12
C LEU A 9 1.49 6.57 6.47
N LEU A 10 2.53 5.79 6.18
CA LEU A 10 2.67 4.38 6.56
C LEU A 10 2.56 4.18 8.07
N ALA A 11 3.15 5.08 8.87
CA ALA A 11 3.07 5.03 10.32
C ALA A 11 1.64 5.20 10.88
N LEU A 12 0.67 5.62 10.05
CA LEU A 12 -0.75 5.73 10.40
C LEU A 12 -1.55 4.45 10.13
N PHE A 13 -0.92 3.42 9.54
CA PHE A 13 -1.55 2.15 9.19
C PHE A 13 -1.01 1.01 10.05
N GLY A 14 -1.91 0.27 10.66
CA GLY A 14 -1.65 -0.99 11.36
C GLY A 14 -2.27 -2.17 10.64
N ILE A 15 -1.83 -3.38 11.03
CA ILE A 15 -2.55 -4.60 10.66
C ILE A 15 -3.93 -4.58 11.32
N GLY A 16 -4.96 -4.99 10.57
CA GLY A 16 -6.37 -4.95 10.97
C GLY A 16 -7.11 -3.67 10.58
N ASP A 17 -6.40 -2.61 10.14
CA ASP A 17 -7.05 -1.41 9.64
C ASP A 17 -7.92 -1.71 8.41
N PRO A 18 -9.04 -1.00 8.22
CA PRO A 18 -9.88 -1.19 7.04
C PRO A 18 -9.14 -0.72 5.77
N ALA A 19 -9.26 -1.50 4.69
CA ALA A 19 -8.67 -1.17 3.40
C ALA A 19 -9.12 0.19 2.85
N ALA A 20 -10.35 0.61 3.18
CA ALA A 20 -10.89 1.92 2.82
C ALA A 20 -10.05 3.09 3.36
N LYS A 21 -9.38 2.92 4.52
CA LYS A 21 -8.47 3.93 5.08
C LYS A 21 -7.29 4.17 4.15
N ALA A 22 -6.77 3.11 3.50
CA ALA A 22 -5.65 3.25 2.57
C ALA A 22 -6.05 4.11 1.36
N VAL A 23 -7.24 3.85 0.80
CA VAL A 23 -7.79 4.65 -0.30
C VAL A 23 -8.05 6.10 0.12
N ALA A 24 -8.56 6.33 1.33
CA ALA A 24 -8.81 7.68 1.83
C ALA A 24 -7.52 8.51 2.00
N VAL A 25 -6.41 7.87 2.39
CA VAL A 25 -5.13 8.56 2.65
C VAL A 25 -4.29 8.71 1.38
N TYR A 26 -4.21 7.67 0.54
CA TYR A 26 -3.35 7.63 -0.64
C TYR A 26 -4.10 7.99 -1.94
N GLY A 27 -5.43 8.05 -1.91
CA GLY A 27 -6.30 8.39 -3.02
C GLY A 27 -6.73 7.18 -3.87
N ASP A 28 -7.67 7.40 -4.79
CA ASP A 28 -8.25 6.32 -5.61
C ASP A 28 -7.31 5.80 -6.71
N ARG A 29 -6.18 6.45 -6.94
CA ARG A 29 -5.20 6.07 -7.97
C ARG A 29 -4.31 4.91 -7.49
N CYS A 30 -4.94 3.78 -7.26
CA CYS A 30 -4.33 2.51 -6.89
C CYS A 30 -4.52 1.47 -7.99
N TYR A 31 -3.68 0.45 -8.02
CA TYR A 31 -3.99 -0.78 -8.72
C TYR A 31 -4.55 -1.80 -7.73
N ARG A 32 -5.38 -2.72 -8.22
CA ARG A 32 -5.92 -3.83 -7.44
C ARG A 32 -5.58 -5.12 -8.14
N ARG A 33 -5.06 -6.11 -7.40
CA ARG A 33 -4.83 -7.45 -7.91
C ARG A 33 -5.24 -8.50 -6.88
N THR A 34 -5.48 -9.71 -7.35
CA THR A 34 -5.67 -10.87 -6.46
C THR A 34 -4.46 -11.76 -6.61
N GLU A 35 -3.78 -12.09 -5.52
CA GLU A 35 -2.59 -12.94 -5.51
C GLU A 35 -2.82 -14.09 -4.52
N GLN A 36 -2.87 -15.31 -5.03
CA GLN A 36 -3.12 -16.53 -4.23
C GLN A 36 -4.39 -16.45 -3.36
N GLY A 37 -5.44 -15.78 -3.88
CA GLY A 37 -6.71 -15.59 -3.17
C GLY A 37 -6.76 -14.38 -2.23
N ALA A 38 -5.63 -13.71 -1.98
CA ALA A 38 -5.60 -12.46 -1.23
C ALA A 38 -5.77 -11.25 -2.15
N LEU A 39 -6.61 -10.29 -1.75
CA LEU A 39 -6.76 -9.02 -2.48
C LEU A 39 -5.61 -8.10 -2.08
N VAL A 40 -5.01 -7.43 -3.06
CA VAL A 40 -3.90 -6.50 -2.86
C VAL A 40 -4.25 -5.16 -3.47
N ILE A 41 -4.12 -4.09 -2.69
CA ILE A 41 -4.20 -2.70 -3.15
C ILE A 41 -2.79 -2.13 -3.18
N GLY A 42 -2.34 -1.70 -4.35
CA GLY A 42 -1.00 -1.16 -4.52
C GLY A 42 -0.96 0.27 -5.03
N TYR A 43 0.03 1.01 -4.56
CA TYR A 43 0.30 2.40 -4.93
C TYR A 43 1.69 2.49 -5.52
N ILE A 44 1.80 3.06 -6.73
CA ILE A 44 3.07 3.20 -7.43
C ILE A 44 3.53 4.65 -7.35
N ASP A 45 4.67 4.84 -6.71
CA ASP A 45 5.41 6.09 -6.71
C ASP A 45 6.45 6.08 -7.84
N LYS A 46 6.03 6.58 -9.01
CA LYS A 46 6.89 6.62 -10.21
C LYS A 46 8.12 7.52 -10.05
N GLN A 47 8.10 8.47 -9.11
CA GLN A 47 9.22 9.40 -8.91
C GLN A 47 10.36 8.74 -8.12
N ASN A 48 10.03 7.86 -7.17
CA ASN A 48 11.00 7.17 -6.32
C ASN A 48 11.10 5.68 -6.66
N HIS A 49 10.57 5.27 -7.82
CA HIS A 49 10.58 3.88 -8.29
C HIS A 49 10.19 2.87 -7.19
N THR A 50 9.18 3.24 -6.39
CA THR A 50 8.75 2.47 -5.24
C THR A 50 7.28 2.13 -5.35
N THR A 51 6.93 0.94 -4.92
CA THR A 51 5.56 0.48 -4.79
C THR A 51 5.24 0.25 -3.31
N LEU A 52 4.01 0.57 -2.92
CA LEU A 52 3.49 0.24 -1.60
C LEU A 52 2.27 -0.66 -1.77
N GLU A 53 2.30 -1.85 -1.18
CA GLU A 53 1.24 -2.84 -1.28
C GLU A 53 0.57 -3.07 0.07
N PHE A 54 -0.75 -3.01 0.07
CA PHE A 54 -1.62 -3.42 1.17
C PHE A 54 -2.29 -4.73 0.78
N TRP A 55 -1.86 -5.78 1.44
CA TRP A 55 -2.45 -7.11 1.34
C TRP A 55 -3.62 -7.19 2.29
N LEU A 56 -4.74 -7.70 1.81
CA LEU A 56 -5.99 -7.71 2.51
C LEU A 56 -6.44 -9.13 2.84
N ASP A 57 -7.06 -9.27 4.01
CA ASP A 57 -7.87 -10.42 4.37
C ASP A 57 -9.32 -9.93 4.48
N GLY A 58 -10.12 -10.24 3.45
CA GLY A 58 -11.43 -9.61 3.27
C GLY A 58 -11.34 -8.09 3.11
N ALA A 59 -11.84 -7.35 4.10
CA ALA A 59 -11.92 -5.88 4.08
C ALA A 59 -10.81 -5.18 4.89
N THR A 60 -9.94 -5.93 5.56
CA THR A 60 -8.91 -5.40 6.46
C THR A 60 -7.51 -5.68 5.95
N VAL A 61 -6.56 -4.83 6.35
CA VAL A 61 -5.15 -4.96 6.00
C VAL A 61 -4.51 -6.08 6.81
N SER A 62 -4.05 -7.14 6.16
CA SER A 62 -3.34 -8.26 6.80
C SER A 62 -1.82 -8.12 6.72
N ARG A 63 -1.30 -7.43 5.70
CA ARG A 63 0.13 -7.16 5.52
C ARG A 63 0.36 -5.87 4.74
N ILE A 64 1.44 -5.16 5.08
CA ILE A 64 1.90 -3.97 4.37
C ILE A 64 3.31 -4.23 3.87
N ARG A 65 3.54 -4.07 2.56
CA ARG A 65 4.85 -4.30 1.93
C ARG A 65 5.28 -3.07 1.12
N PRO A 66 6.31 -2.34 1.57
CA PRO A 66 7.04 -1.45 0.68
C PRO A 66 7.96 -2.28 -0.23
N ASP A 67 7.88 -2.04 -1.53
CA ASP A 67 8.75 -2.65 -2.55
C ASP A 67 9.48 -1.51 -3.27
N SER A 68 10.74 -1.29 -2.90
CA SER A 68 11.60 -0.26 -3.49
C SER A 68 12.77 -0.92 -4.21
N ASP A 69 13.12 -0.44 -5.39
CA ASP A 69 14.31 -0.92 -6.11
C ASP A 69 15.62 -0.46 -5.43
N GLU A 70 15.57 0.52 -4.51
CA GLU A 70 16.72 0.99 -3.71
C GLU A 70 17.29 -0.06 -2.71
N LEU A 71 16.72 -1.26 -2.63
CA LEU A 71 17.17 -2.35 -1.74
C LEU A 71 17.76 -3.56 -2.50
N LYS A 72 18.12 -3.41 -3.78
CA LYS A 72 18.89 -4.42 -4.53
C LYS A 72 20.36 -4.06 -4.66
#